data_AF-A0A1E4K0M1-F1
#
_entry.id   AF-A0A1E4K0M1-F1
#
_cell.length_a   1.000
_cell.length_b   1.000
_cell.length_c   1.000
_cell.angle_alpha   90.00
_cell.angle_beta   90.00
_cell.angle_gamma   90.00
#
_symmetry.space_group_name_H-M   'P 1'
#
loop_
_entity.id
_entity.type
_entity.pdbx_description
1 polymer ?
#
loop_
_entity_poly.entity_id
_entity_poly.type
_entity_poly.pdbx_seq_one_letter_code
_entity_poly.pdbx_strand_id
1 'polypeptide(L)' 'MDTLWFLSIAWSTVLFHLGRAFLLLATLGRFPRGRDRERHVNAITFAGALLLLLAWLLIALHNNRGAAPF' A
#
# COMPACT_ATOMS: atom_id res chain seq x y z
N MET A 1 20.86 16.78 6.10
CA MET A 1 20.09 15.58 5.72
C MET A 1 20.23 14.58 6.83
N ASP A 2 19.10 14.22 7.44
CA ASP A 2 19.02 13.33 8.59
C ASP A 2 18.39 11.98 8.20
N THR A 3 18.48 11.00 9.09
CA THR A 3 18.02 9.63 8.86
C THR A 3 16.52 9.53 8.58
N LEU A 4 15.70 10.43 9.14
CA LEU A 4 14.24 10.43 8.93
C LEU A 4 13.88 10.79 7.48
N TRP A 5 14.68 11.64 6.84
CA TRP A 5 14.51 11.98 5.44
C TRP A 5 14.70 10.75 4.52
N PHE A 6 15.75 9.96 4.76
CA PHE A 6 16.00 8.73 4.01
C PHE A 6 14.91 7.68 4.23
N LEU A 7 14.45 7.51 5.48
CA LEU A 7 13.34 6.62 5.81
C LEU A 7 12.04 7.02 5.11
N SER A 8 11.77 8.33 5.02
CA SER A 8 10.56 8.84 4.35
C SER A 8 10.57 8.52 2.86
N ILE A 9 11.72 8.65 2.20
CA ILE A 9 11.87 8.32 0.77
C ILE A 9 11.79 6.82 0.52
N ALA A 10 12.46 6.03 1.36
CA ALA A 10 12.38 4.58 1.29
C ALA A 10 10.92 4.10 1.45
N TRP A 11 10.20 4.65 2.43
CA TRP A 11 8.81 4.30 2.69
C TRP A 11 7.88 4.71 1.55
N SER A 12 8.03 5.93 1.02
CA SER A 12 7.27 6.41 -0.14
C SER A 12 7.48 5.51 -1.37
N THR A 13 8.73 5.09 -1.60
CA THR A 13 9.08 4.18 -2.69
C THR A 13 8.41 2.81 -2.52
N VAL A 14 8.48 2.23 -1.32
CA VAL A 14 7.83 0.95 -1.00
C VAL A 14 6.33 1.04 -1.21
N LEU A 15 5.67 2.05 -0.64
CA LEU A 15 4.22 2.26 -0.76
C LEU A 15 3.78 2.41 -2.21
N PHE A 16 4.53 3.17 -3.02
CA PHE A 16 4.24 3.33 -4.44
C PHE A 16 4.32 2.01 -5.20
N HIS A 17 5.37 1.21 -4.98
CA HIS A 17 5.50 -0.09 -5.65
C HIS A 17 4.46 -1.10 -5.18
N LEU A 18 4.11 -1.08 -3.89
CA LEU A 18 3.10 -1.95 -3.30
C LEU A 18 1.71 -1.63 -3.85
N GLY A 19 1.34 -0.34 -3.84
CA GLY A 19 0.09 0.13 -4.41
C GLY A 19 0.00 -0.11 -5.92
N ARG A 20 1.11 0.03 -6.64
CA ARG A 20 1.16 -0.28 -8.08
C ARG A 20 0.95 -1.77 -8.34
N ALA A 21 1.62 -2.65 -7.58
CA ALA A 21 1.44 -4.10 -7.72
C ALA A 21 0.00 -4.50 -7.41
N PHE A 22 -0.59 -3.95 -6.35
CA PHE A 22 -1.98 -4.15 -5.98
C PHE A 22 -2.94 -3.69 -7.07
N LEU A 23 -2.82 -2.46 -7.57
CA LEU A 23 -3.68 -1.94 -8.62
C LEU A 23 -3.53 -2.72 -9.92
N LEU A 24 -2.31 -3.16 -10.27
CA LEU A 24 -2.10 -4.03 -11.42
C LEU A 24 -2.80 -5.38 -11.26
N LEU A 25 -2.74 -6.01 -10.09
CA LEU A 25 -3.47 -7.24 -9.82
C LEU A 25 -4.99 -7.01 -9.87
N ALA A 26 -5.48 -5.98 -9.17
CA ALA A 26 -6.90 -5.66 -9.08
C ALA A 26 -7.52 -5.28 -10.43
N THR A 27 -6.74 -4.64 -11.31
CA THR A 27 -7.20 -4.23 -12.63
C THR A 27 -6.81 -5.18 -13.76
N LEU A 28 -6.33 -6.40 -13.44
CA LEU A 28 -5.87 -7.40 -14.42
C LEU A 28 -4.83 -6.82 -15.40
N GLY A 29 -3.96 -5.94 -14.91
CA GLY A 29 -2.91 -5.29 -15.67
C GLY A 29 -3.34 -4.05 -16.47
N ARG A 30 -4.59 -3.58 -16.34
CA ARG A 30 -5.10 -2.41 -17.07
C ARG A 30 -4.71 -1.04 -16.47
N PHE A 31 -4.23 -0.96 -15.23
CA PHE A 31 -4.05 0.32 -14.52
C PHE A 31 -2.67 0.44 -13.81
N PRO A 32 -1.99 1.59 -13.87
CA PRO A 32 -1.64 2.42 -15.03
C PRO A 32 -0.24 2.09 -15.58
N ARG A 33 -0.05 2.18 -16.91
CA ARG A 33 1.24 2.00 -17.61
C ARG A 33 1.61 3.29 -18.36
N GLY A 34 2.89 3.67 -18.38
CA GLY A 34 3.38 4.83 -19.14
C GLY A 34 3.24 6.18 -18.42
N ARG A 35 3.06 7.26 -19.20
CA ARG A 35 3.06 8.68 -18.76
C ARG A 35 2.01 9.03 -17.70
N ASP A 36 0.94 8.25 -17.56
CA ASP A 36 -0.06 8.46 -16.51
C ASP A 36 0.42 8.08 -15.10
N ARG A 37 1.58 7.44 -14.96
CA ARG A 37 2.17 7.14 -13.64
C ARG A 37 2.44 8.40 -12.83
N GLU A 38 3.01 9.42 -13.45
CA GLU A 38 3.36 10.69 -12.79
C GLU A 38 2.11 11.42 -12.30
N ARG A 39 1.02 11.34 -13.07
CA ARG A 39 -0.26 11.97 -12.74
C ARG A 39 -1.00 11.28 -11.58
N HIS A 40 -0.72 9.99 -11.37
CA HIS A 40 -1.37 9.18 -10.35
C HIS A 40 -0.43 8.74 -9.21
N VAL A 41 0.77 9.32 -9.07
CA VAL A 41 1.72 8.98 -7.99
C VAL A 41 1.04 8.98 -6.63
N ASN A 42 0.32 10.05 -6.28
CA ASN A 42 -0.35 10.16 -4.99
C ASN A 42 -1.43 9.08 -4.80
N ALA A 43 -2.21 8.78 -5.85
CA ALA A 43 -3.26 7.77 -5.78
C ALA A 43 -2.68 6.35 -5.66
N ILE A 44 -1.58 6.07 -6.36
CA ILE A 44 -0.88 4.78 -6.29
C ILE A 44 -0.27 4.59 -4.90
N THR A 45 0.43 5.60 -4.37
CA THR A 45 1.00 5.56 -3.02
C THR A 45 -0.09 5.39 -1.96
N PHE A 46 -1.23 6.08 -2.13
CA PHE A 46 -2.38 5.93 -1.24
C PHE A 46 -2.97 4.51 -1.29
N ALA A 47 -3.10 3.92 -2.48
CA ALA A 47 -3.55 2.53 -2.64
C ALA A 47 -2.60 1.55 -1.93
N GLY A 48 -1.29 1.80 -1.96
CA GLY A 48 -0.31 1.02 -1.22
C GLY A 48 -0.48 1.12 0.30
N ALA A 49 -0.73 2.33 0.81
CA ALA A 49 -1.02 2.54 2.23
C ALA A 49 -2.32 1.85 2.65
N LEU A 50 -3.37 1.96 1.83
CA LEU A 50 -4.66 1.31 2.06
C LEU A 50 -4.51 -0.22 2.08
N LEU A 51 -3.73 -0.80 1.15
CA LEU A 51 -3.44 -2.23 1.15
C LEU A 51 -2.73 -2.65 2.45
N LEU A 52 -1.75 -1.87 2.90
CA LEU A 52 -1.04 -2.14 4.15
C LEU A 52 -1.98 -2.14 5.36
N LEU A 53 -2.87 -1.16 5.44
CA LEU A 53 -3.89 -1.06 6.49
C LEU A 53 -4.90 -2.21 6.43
N LEU A 54 -5.34 -2.61 5.24
CA LEU A 54 -6.25 -3.76 5.07
C LEU A 54 -5.59 -5.07 5.50
N ALA A 55 -4.33 -5.30 5.11
CA ALA A 55 -3.58 -6.47 5.53
C ALA A 55 -3.42 -6.51 7.05
N TRP A 56 -3.06 -5.37 7.66
CA TRP A 56 -2.99 -5.25 9.11
C TRP A 56 -4.33 -5.51 9.78
N LEU A 57 -5.43 -4.94 9.27
CA LEU A 57 -6.77 -5.16 9.80
C LEU A 57 -7.20 -6.63 9.70
N LEU A 58 -6.91 -7.29 8.57
CA LEU A 58 -7.17 -8.72 8.39
C LEU A 58 -6.42 -9.56 9.42
N ILE A 59 -5.14 -9.26 9.66
CA ILE A 59 -4.33 -9.93 10.68
C ILE A 59 -4.89 -9.65 12.08
N ALA A 60 -5.23 -8.40 12.38
CA ALA A 60 -5.80 -8.00 13.66
C ALA A 60 -7.12 -8.74 13.92
N LEU A 61 -8.01 -8.78 12.93
CA LEU A 61 -9.25 -9.56 13.02
C LEU A 61 -8.95 -11.03 13.23
N HIS A 62 -8.05 -11.63 12.44
CA HIS A 62 -7.69 -13.04 12.59
C HIS A 62 -7.16 -13.36 13.98
N ASN A 63 -6.23 -12.55 14.50
CA ASN A 63 -5.65 -12.73 15.83
C ASN A 63 -6.69 -12.56 16.94
N ASN A 64 -7.68 -11.68 16.75
CA ASN A 64 -8.74 -11.43 17.72
C ASN A 64 -9.99 -12.32 17.53
N ARG A 65 -10.05 -13.20 16.51
CA ARG A 65 -11.18 -14.14 16.32
C ARG A 65 -11.37 -15.10 17.49
N GLY A 66 -10.33 -15.36 18.29
CA GLY A 66 -10.38 -16.16 19.52
C GLY A 66 -10.57 -15.33 20.80
N ALA A 67 -10.60 -14.01 20.73
CA ALA A 67 -10.82 -13.11 21.87
C ALA A 67 -12.31 -12.84 22.11
N ALA A 68 -13.17 -13.82 21.82
CA ALA A 68 -14.55 -13.79 22.29
C ALA A 68 -14.54 -14.16 23.78
N PRO A 69 -15.03 -13.29 24.68
CA PRO A 69 -15.18 -13.66 26.08
C PRO A 69 -16.35 -14.64 26.19
N PHE A 70 -16.06 -15.89 26.54
CA PHE A 70 -17.03 -16.80 27.16
C PHE A 70 -16.52 -17.12 28.56
#